data_AF-A0A172WEL9-F1
#
_entry.id   AF-A0A172WEL9-F1
#
_cell.length_a   1.000
_cell.length_b   1.000
_cell.length_c   1.000
_cell.angle_alpha   90.00
_cell.angle_beta   90.00
_cell.angle_gamma   90.00
#
_symmetry.space_group_name_H-M   'P 1'
#
loop_
_entity.id
_entity.type
_entity.pdbx_description
1 polymer ?
#
loop_
_entity_poly.entity_id
_entity_poly.type
_entity_poly.pdbx_seq_one_letter_code
_entity_poly.pdbx_strand_id
1 'polypeptide(L)'
;MKRLTLATYLLFLNGFLLLYYAYSFGSIVYLAFGLLSMGLAYGLVKENRTTIKIALIYSAIEFFFALLFLIAGNLLSAVDATISFLTLHDILGYIQEVTREEIDGKEKA
;
A
#
# COMPACT_ATOMS: atom_id res chain seq x y z
N MET A 1 -12.37 14.81 -3.32
CA MET A 1 -10.95 14.42 -3.38
C MET A 1 -10.39 14.05 -2.01
N LYS A 2 -10.81 12.89 -1.51
CA LYS A 2 -10.19 12.23 -0.37
C LYS A 2 -8.74 11.87 -0.72
N ARG A 3 -7.78 12.41 0.02
CA ARG A 3 -6.36 12.19 -0.26
C ARG A 3 -5.96 10.77 0.17
N LEU A 4 -5.13 10.10 -0.62
CA LEU A 4 -4.46 8.80 -0.34
C LEU A 4 -3.48 8.84 0.86
N THR A 5 -3.74 9.73 1.83
CA THR A 5 -2.88 10.05 2.96
C THR A 5 -2.61 8.84 3.83
N LEU A 6 -3.62 8.03 4.14
CA LEU A 6 -3.44 6.85 4.98
C LEU A 6 -2.55 5.84 4.26
N ALA A 7 -2.84 5.53 2.99
CA ALA A 7 -2.02 4.64 2.18
C ALA A 7 -0.57 5.15 2.06
N THR A 8 -0.36 6.45 1.86
CA THR A 8 0.98 7.06 1.81
C THR A 8 1.73 6.85 3.12
N TYR A 9 1.11 7.16 4.27
CA TYR A 9 1.78 7.01 5.57
C TYR A 9 2.06 5.53 5.89
N LEU A 10 1.14 4.64 5.58
CA LEU A 10 1.29 3.20 5.83
C LEU A 10 2.35 2.56 4.94
N LEU A 11 2.43 2.92 3.66
CA LEU A 11 3.49 2.46 2.76
C LEU A 11 4.86 3.02 3.17
N PHE A 12 4.90 4.27 3.65
CA PHE A 12 6.14 4.83 4.18
C PHE A 12 6.59 4.11 5.47
N LEU A 13 5.66 3.83 6.37
CA LEU A 13 5.91 3.07 7.59
C LEU A 13 6.39 1.64 7.27
N ASN A 14 5.69 0.95 6.36
CA ASN A 14 6.08 -0.38 5.88
C ASN A 14 7.50 -0.34 5.28
N GLY A 15 7.80 0.64 4.42
CA GLY A 15 9.14 0.82 3.86
C GLY A 15 10.21 1.05 4.92
N PHE A 16 9.91 1.83 5.96
CA PHE A 16 10.82 2.05 7.08
C PHE A 16 11.08 0.76 7.89
N LEU A 17 10.04 -0.03 8.16
CA LEU A 17 10.17 -1.33 8.84
C LEU A 17 11.01 -2.31 8.01
N LEU A 18 10.78 -2.36 6.70
CA LEU A 18 11.57 -3.20 5.78
C LEU A 18 13.03 -2.78 5.73
N LEU A 19 13.35 -1.48 5.76
CA LEU A 19 14.73 -1.00 5.86
C LEU A 19 15.38 -1.39 7.18
N TYR A 20 14.65 -1.35 8.29
CA TYR A 20 15.15 -1.85 9.58
C TYR A 20 15.48 -3.35 9.51
N TYR A 21 14.61 -4.16 8.89
CA TYR A 21 14.88 -5.58 8.66
C TYR A 21 16.04 -5.81 7.71
N ALA A 22 16.19 -4.99 6.67
CA ALA A 22 17.32 -5.04 5.75
C ALA A 22 18.65 -4.81 6.47
N TYR A 23 18.70 -3.82 7.37
CA TYR A 23 19.87 -3.55 8.20
C TYR A 23 20.14 -4.69 9.19
N SER A 24 19.11 -5.16 9.89
CA SER A 24 19.24 -6.17 10.94
C SER A 24 19.63 -7.55 10.42
N PHE A 25 19.10 -7.95 9.26
CA PHE A 25 19.32 -9.26 8.65
C PHE A 25 20.29 -9.23 7.45
N GLY A 26 20.81 -8.06 7.08
CA GLY A 26 21.74 -7.91 5.94
C GLY A 26 21.14 -8.32 4.58
N SER A 27 19.81 -8.25 4.42
CA SER A 27 19.12 -8.79 3.25
C SER A 27 18.83 -7.73 2.19
N ILE A 28 19.37 -7.93 1.00
CA ILE A 28 19.08 -7.12 -0.20
C ILE A 28 17.60 -7.15 -0.57
N VAL A 29 16.90 -8.24 -0.29
CA VAL A 29 15.47 -8.39 -0.61
C VAL A 29 14.66 -7.37 0.19
N TYR A 30 14.86 -7.31 1.51
CA TYR A 30 14.16 -6.33 2.35
C TYR A 30 14.52 -4.89 1.98
N LEU A 31 15.75 -4.63 1.55
CA LEU A 31 16.16 -3.31 1.06
C LEU A 31 15.40 -2.90 -0.20
N ALA A 32 15.33 -3.80 -1.19
CA ALA A 32 14.64 -3.54 -2.45
C ALA A 32 13.15 -3.25 -2.23
N PHE A 33 12.48 -4.07 -1.40
CA PHE A 33 11.08 -3.87 -1.07
C PHE A 33 10.85 -2.63 -0.20
N GLY A 34 11.76 -2.31 0.73
CA GLY A 34 11.67 -1.08 1.53
C GLY A 34 11.74 0.18 0.68
N LEU A 35 12.67 0.22 -0.28
CA LEU A 35 12.77 1.32 -1.25
C LEU A 35 11.55 1.38 -2.19
N LEU A 36 11.03 0.22 -2.62
CA LEU A 36 9.82 0.17 -3.42
C LEU A 36 8.62 0.77 -2.66
N SER A 37 8.40 0.38 -1.39
CA SER A 37 7.30 0.91 -0.57
C SER A 37 7.42 2.42 -0.38
N MET A 38 8.63 2.95 -0.14
CA MET A 38 8.85 4.40 -0.08
C MET A 38 8.60 5.09 -1.43
N GLY A 39 9.02 4.49 -2.54
CA GLY A 39 8.77 5.00 -3.89
C GLY A 39 7.29 5.04 -4.23
N LEU A 40 6.53 4.01 -3.84
CA LEU A 40 5.08 3.96 -4.00
C LEU A 40 4.39 5.04 -3.14
N ALA A 41 4.79 5.20 -1.89
CA ALA A 41 4.28 6.25 -1.02
C ALA A 41 4.47 7.65 -1.66
N TYR A 42 5.65 7.93 -2.20
CA TYR A 42 5.94 9.19 -2.90
C TYR A 42 5.09 9.36 -4.17
N GLY A 43 4.90 8.29 -4.95
CA GLY A 43 4.06 8.34 -6.15
C GLY A 43 2.57 8.51 -5.86
N LEU A 44 2.08 8.02 -4.71
CA LEU A 44 0.71 8.27 -4.25
C LEU A 44 0.47 9.74 -3.90
N VAL A 45 1.46 10.43 -3.33
CA VAL A 45 1.37 11.88 -3.06
C VAL A 45 1.16 12.69 -4.34
N LYS A 46 1.72 12.21 -5.46
CA LYS A 46 1.55 12.82 -6.79
C LYS A 46 0.29 12.38 -7.52
N GLU A 47 -0.56 11.56 -6.89
CA GLU A 47 -1.81 11.02 -7.45
C GLU A 47 -1.64 10.37 -8.84
N ASN A 48 -0.46 9.79 -9.10
CA ASN A 48 -0.18 9.15 -10.38
C ASN A 48 -0.99 7.85 -10.52
N ARG A 49 -1.91 7.80 -11.50
CA ARG A 49 -2.78 6.64 -11.77
C ARG A 49 -2.01 5.32 -11.88
N THR A 50 -0.82 5.33 -12.48
CA THR A 50 0.00 4.12 -12.61
C THR A 50 0.55 3.69 -11.25
N THR A 51 1.07 4.63 -10.45
CA THR A 51 1.57 4.32 -9.10
C THR A 51 0.45 3.81 -8.20
N ILE A 52 -0.75 4.38 -8.28
CA ILE A 52 -1.93 3.93 -7.52
C ILE A 52 -2.25 2.46 -7.84
N LYS A 53 -2.25 2.08 -9.12
CA LYS A 53 -2.47 0.69 -9.55
C LYS A 53 -1.37 -0.25 -9.03
N ILE A 54 -0.10 0.15 -9.13
CA ILE A 54 1.00 -0.67 -8.63
C ILE A 54 0.91 -0.82 -7.11
N ALA A 55 0.62 0.26 -6.38
CA ALA A 55 0.44 0.24 -4.94
C ALA A 55 -0.73 -0.66 -4.49
N LEU A 56 -1.84 -0.67 -5.25
CA LEU A 56 -2.96 -1.57 -5.01
C LEU A 56 -2.53 -3.04 -5.14
N ILE A 57 -1.85 -3.41 -6.24
CA ILE A 57 -1.39 -4.77 -6.49
C ILE A 57 -0.36 -5.19 -5.43
N TYR A 58 0.59 -4.31 -5.14
CA TYR A 58 1.61 -4.53 -4.11
C TYR A 58 0.97 -4.83 -2.74
N SER A 59 0.07 -3.96 -2.29
CA SER A 59 -0.60 -4.10 -1.00
C SER A 59 -1.49 -5.34 -0.95
N ALA A 60 -2.09 -5.74 -2.08
CA ALA A 60 -2.89 -6.97 -2.16
C ALA A 60 -2.03 -8.22 -1.99
N ILE A 61 -0.84 -8.24 -2.61
CA ILE A 61 0.11 -9.33 -2.47
C ILE A 61 0.65 -9.39 -1.03
N GLU A 62 1.04 -8.25 -0.45
CA GLU A 62 1.47 -8.20 0.97
C GLU A 62 0.38 -8.71 1.90
N PHE A 63 -0.86 -8.24 1.74
CA PHE A 63 -1.98 -8.66 2.56
C PHE A 63 -2.24 -10.16 2.45
N PHE A 64 -2.20 -10.71 1.23
CA PHE A 64 -2.37 -12.14 1.00
C PHE A 64 -1.31 -12.96 1.72
N PHE A 65 -0.03 -12.61 1.60
CA PHE A 65 1.04 -13.32 2.31
C PHE A 65 0.97 -13.15 3.82
N ALA A 66 0.66 -11.95 4.30
CA ALA A 66 0.50 -11.70 5.73
C ALA A 66 -0.62 -12.57 6.33
N LEU A 67 -1.74 -12.75 5.62
CA LEU A 67 -2.80 -13.68 6.02
C LEU A 67 -2.33 -15.14 6.01
N LEU A 68 -1.60 -15.58 4.98
CA LEU A 68 -1.06 -16.94 4.95
C LEU A 68 -0.14 -17.21 6.14
N PHE A 69 0.74 -16.27 6.47
CA PHE A 69 1.62 -16.39 7.64
C PHE A 69 0.87 -16.34 8.97
N LEU A 70 -0.18 -15.52 9.06
CA LEU A 70 -1.04 -15.46 10.23
C LEU A 70 -1.77 -16.79 10.45
N ILE A 71 -2.32 -17.38 9.38
CA ILE A 71 -2.94 -18.73 9.40
C ILE A 71 -1.91 -19.80 9.76
N ALA A 72 -0.66 -19.66 9.33
CA ALA A 72 0.45 -20.54 9.70
C ALA A 72 0.93 -20.35 11.16
N GLY A 73 0.31 -19.46 11.94
CA GLY A 73 0.58 -19.26 13.37
C GLY A 73 1.54 -18.12 13.69
N ASN A 74 1.98 -17.33 12.69
CA ASN A 74 2.79 -16.15 12.95
C ASN A 74 1.91 -14.96 13.35
N LEU A 75 1.71 -14.80 14.66
CA LEU A 75 0.91 -13.70 15.21
C LEU A 75 1.45 -12.31 14.85
N LEU A 76 2.76 -12.16 14.65
CA LEU A 76 3.34 -10.87 14.27
C LEU A 76 2.89 -10.42 12.88
N SER A 77 2.56 -11.36 11.99
CA SER A 77 2.01 -11.05 10.66
C SER A 77 0.62 -10.40 10.71
N ALA A 78 -0.04 -10.36 11.88
CA ALA A 78 -1.26 -9.55 12.06
C ALA A 78 -0.99 -8.05 11.86
N VAL A 79 0.23 -7.57 12.21
CA VAL A 79 0.63 -6.18 11.98
C VAL A 79 0.72 -5.90 10.48
N ASP A 80 1.43 -6.75 9.74
CA ASP A 80 1.57 -6.63 8.28
C ASP A 80 0.20 -6.72 7.58
N ALA A 81 -0.66 -7.64 8.02
CA ALA A 81 -2.02 -7.78 7.50
C ALA A 81 -2.86 -6.53 7.75
N THR A 82 -2.72 -5.90 8.93
CA THR A 82 -3.45 -4.67 9.26
C THR A 82 -2.98 -3.50 8.41
N ILE A 83 -1.66 -3.32 8.27
CA ILE A 83 -1.07 -2.23 7.47
C ILE A 83 -1.50 -2.36 6.01
N SER A 84 -1.35 -3.54 5.43
CA SER A 84 -1.70 -3.79 4.03
C SER A 84 -3.21 -3.71 3.78
N PHE A 85 -4.05 -4.20 4.71
CA PHE A 85 -5.51 -4.07 4.64
C PHE A 85 -5.97 -2.60 4.64
N LEU A 86 -5.46 -1.79 5.56
CA LEU A 86 -5.83 -0.37 5.65
C LEU A 86 -5.35 0.42 4.42
N THR A 87 -4.17 0.06 3.89
CA THR A 87 -3.66 0.62 2.63
C THR A 87 -4.57 0.28 1.46
N LEU A 88 -5.00 -0.98 1.33
CA LEU A 88 -5.97 -1.41 0.31
C LEU A 88 -7.30 -0.67 0.45
N HIS A 89 -7.84 -0.58 1.65
CA HIS A 89 -9.11 0.08 1.93
C HIS A 89 -9.08 1.56 1.51
N ASP A 90 -7.98 2.27 1.80
CA ASP A 90 -7.82 3.67 1.41
C ASP A 90 -7.69 3.83 -0.11
N ILE A 91 -6.87 3.01 -0.77
CA ILE A 91 -6.68 3.05 -2.23
C ILE A 91 -7.99 2.72 -2.97
N LEU A 92 -8.71 1.67 -2.55
CA LEU A 92 -9.98 1.30 -3.17
C LEU A 92 -11.04 2.38 -2.99
N GLY A 93 -11.10 2.99 -1.80
CA GLY A 93 -11.99 4.12 -1.53
C GLY A 93 -11.71 5.32 -2.45
N TYR A 94 -10.43 5.65 -2.66
CA TYR A 94 -10.02 6.69 -3.61
C TYR A 94 -10.46 6.37 -5.04
N ILE A 95 -10.21 5.14 -5.52
CA ILE A 95 -10.58 4.73 -6.88
C ILE A 95 -12.10 4.81 -7.09
N GLN A 96 -12.90 4.41 -6.11
CA GLN A 96 -14.36 4.50 -6.18
C GLN A 96 -14.85 5.96 -6.28
N GLU A 97 -14.28 6.87 -5.48
CA GLU A 97 -14.63 8.30 -5.51
C GLU A 97 -14.29 8.94 -6.86
N VAL A 98 -13.07 8.74 -7.36
CA VAL A 98 -12.63 9.28 -8.66
C VAL A 98 -13.50 8.74 -9.80
N THR A 99 -13.83 7.43 -9.76
CA THR A 99 -14.68 6.81 -10.79
C THR A 99 -16.09 7.41 -10.78
N ARG A 100 -16.63 7.68 -9.58
CA ARG A 100 -17.95 8.32 -9.43
C ARG A 100 -17.95 9.76 -9.97
N GLU A 101 -16.91 10.54 -9.66
CA GLU A 101 -16.76 11.91 -10.18
C GLU A 101 -16.67 11.93 -11.72
N GLU A 102 -15.96 10.96 -12.34
CA GLU A 102 -15.89 10.81 -13.80
C GLU A 102 -17.24 10.47 -14.45
N ILE A 103 -18.11 9.72 -13.78
CA ILE A 103 -19.45 9.36 -14.27
C ILE A 103 -20.41 10.56 -14.14
N ASP A 104 -20.48 11.18 -12.96
CA ASP A 104 -21.36 12.33 -12.70
C ASP A 104 -21.00 13.55 -13.58
N GLY A 105 -19.72 13.72 -13.92
CA GLY A 105 -19.26 14.76 -14.84
C GLY A 105 -19.64 14.53 -16.30
N LYS A 106 -19.81 13.26 -16.71
CA LYS A 106 -20.27 12.91 -18.07
C LYS A 106 -21.79 13.01 -18.22
N GLU A 107 -22.57 12.80 -17.16
CA GLU A 107 -24.03 12.98 -17.19
C GLU A 107 -24.45 14.46 -17.22
N LYS A 108 -23.56 15.37 -16.80
CA LYS A 108 -23.81 16.83 -16.77
C LYS A 108 -23.25 17.59 -17.99
N ALA A 109 -22.58 16.90 -18.92
CA ALA A 109 -21.98 17.46 -20.13
C ALA A 109 -22.80 17.09 -21.37
#